data_AF-A0A7V2QDF7-F1
#
_entry.id   AF-A0A7V2QDF7-F1
#
_cell.length_a   1.000
_cell.length_b   1.000
_cell.length_c   1.000
_cell.angle_alpha   90.00
_cell.angle_beta   90.00
_cell.angle_gamma   90.00
#
_symmetry.space_group_name_H-M   'P 1'
#
loop_
_entity.id
_entity.type
_entity.pdbx_description
1 polymer ?
#
loop_
_entity_poly.entity_id
_entity_poly.type
_entity_poly.pdbx_seq_one_letter_code
_entity_poly.pdbx_strand_id
1 'polypeptide(L)'
;MRTILKAVTWRATATLITAGLVYAFTGRLSLAAQVGILEMLLKILAYYLHERVWGRVSWGRPKHPLEDLPVTRELTPEDRAILEQHLRELGYL
;
A
#
# COMPACT_ATOMS: atom_id res chain seq x y z
N MET A 1 18.21 -6.07 -3.07
CA MET A 1 17.99 -7.49 -3.41
C MET A 1 17.31 -8.31 -2.29
N ARG A 2 17.60 -8.10 -0.99
CA ARG A 2 17.03 -8.90 0.12
C ARG A 2 15.50 -8.87 0.26
N THR A 3 14.86 -7.72 0.02
CA THR A 3 13.40 -7.54 0.21
C THR A 3 12.57 -8.26 -0.86
N ILE A 4 13.03 -8.27 -2.11
CA ILE A 4 12.35 -8.95 -3.22
C ILE A 4 12.36 -10.46 -2.99
N LEU A 5 13.51 -11.04 -2.63
CA LEU A 5 13.61 -12.46 -2.30
C LEU A 5 12.65 -12.83 -1.16
N LYS A 6 12.64 -12.04 -0.07
CA LYS A 6 11.74 -12.28 1.06
C LYS A 6 10.26 -12.27 0.62
N ALA A 7 9.87 -11.33 -0.23
CA ALA A 7 8.51 -11.24 -0.75
C ALA A 7 8.15 -12.43 -1.64
N VAL A 8 9.06 -12.87 -2.52
CA VAL A 8 8.84 -14.04 -3.38
C VAL A 8 8.75 -15.31 -2.55
N THR A 9 9.65 -15.52 -1.59
CA THR A 9 9.61 -16.66 -0.67
C THR A 9 8.28 -16.70 0.09
N TRP A 10 7.85 -15.58 0.67
CA TRP A 10 6.59 -15.54 1.42
C TRP A 10 5.38 -15.88 0.53
N ARG A 11 5.35 -15.37 -0.70
CA ARG A 11 4.26 -15.67 -1.65
C ARG A 11 4.24 -17.16 -2.04
N ALA A 12 5.40 -17.74 -2.33
CA ALA A 12 5.50 -19.17 -2.63
C ALA A 12 5.03 -20.03 -1.45
N THR A 13 5.46 -19.71 -0.22
CA THR A 13 5.02 -20.42 0.98
C THR A 13 3.50 -20.34 1.17
N ALA A 14 2.89 -19.16 0.99
CA ALA A 14 1.45 -18.99 1.15
C ALA A 14 0.64 -19.79 0.13
N THR A 15 1.05 -19.81 -1.14
CA THR A 15 0.38 -20.60 -2.18
C THR A 15 0.57 -22.10 -1.95
N LEU A 16 1.76 -22.54 -1.50
CA LEU A 16 2.01 -23.94 -1.13
C LEU A 16 1.16 -24.39 0.06
N ILE A 17 1.00 -23.55 1.09
CA ILE A 17 0.11 -23.84 2.22
C ILE A 17 -1.33 -24.00 1.73
N THR A 18 -1.81 -23.10 0.87
CA THR A 18 -3.18 -23.16 0.35
C THR A 18 -3.41 -24.41 -0.50
N ALA A 19 -2.51 -24.70 -1.44
CA ALA A 19 -2.57 -25.91 -2.26
C ALA A 19 -2.48 -27.18 -1.39
N GLY A 20 -1.60 -27.19 -0.38
CA GLY A 20 -1.45 -28.28 0.58
C GLY A 20 -2.72 -28.50 1.41
N LEU A 21 -3.38 -27.44 1.86
CA LEU A 21 -4.68 -27.49 2.53
C LEU A 21 -5.74 -28.11 1.62
N VAL A 22 -5.88 -27.58 0.40
CA VAL A 22 -6.86 -28.10 -0.56
C VAL A 22 -6.62 -29.57 -0.83
N TYR A 23 -5.36 -29.97 -1.01
CA TYR A 23 -5.00 -31.37 -1.20
C TYR A 23 -5.31 -32.22 0.03
N ALA A 24 -5.00 -31.74 1.24
CA ALA A 24 -5.27 -32.47 2.48
C ALA A 24 -6.78 -32.73 2.69
N PHE A 25 -7.64 -31.78 2.31
CA PHE A 25 -9.09 -31.92 2.44
C PHE A 25 -9.75 -32.71 1.31
N THR A 26 -9.23 -32.62 0.08
CA THR A 26 -9.89 -33.22 -1.09
C THR A 26 -9.21 -34.47 -1.64
N GLY A 27 -7.94 -34.70 -1.31
CA GLY A 27 -7.09 -35.74 -1.90
C GLY A 27 -6.78 -35.54 -3.38
N ARG A 28 -7.16 -34.40 -3.98
CA ARG A 28 -7.10 -34.16 -5.44
C ARG A 28 -6.05 -33.12 -5.77
N LEU A 29 -4.94 -33.57 -6.37
CA LEU A 29 -3.84 -32.68 -6.77
C LEU A 29 -4.26 -31.68 -7.86
N SER A 30 -5.12 -32.11 -8.79
CA SER A 30 -5.65 -31.23 -9.84
C SER A 30 -6.42 -30.05 -9.26
N LEU A 31 -7.22 -30.28 -8.21
CA LEU A 31 -8.02 -29.26 -7.55
C LEU A 31 -7.12 -28.31 -6.74
N ALA A 32 -6.12 -28.85 -6.04
CA ALA A 32 -5.10 -28.05 -5.34
C ALA A 32 -4.33 -27.11 -6.28
N ALA A 33 -3.93 -27.59 -7.46
CA ALA A 33 -3.24 -26.79 -8.46
C ALA A 33 -4.15 -25.68 -9.04
N GLN A 34 -5.41 -26.01 -9.35
CA GLN A 34 -6.40 -25.04 -9.84
C GLN A 34 -6.64 -23.93 -8.81
N VAL A 35 -6.83 -24.30 -7.53
CA VAL A 35 -7.05 -23.32 -6.46
C VAL A 35 -5.81 -22.45 -6.25
N GLY A 36 -4.60 -23.03 -6.26
CA GLY A 36 -3.36 -22.25 -6.12
C GLY A 36 -3.19 -21.18 -7.21
N ILE A 37 -3.49 -21.52 -8.47
CA ILE A 37 -3.43 -20.57 -9.58
C ILE A 37 -4.52 -19.49 -9.42
N LEU A 38 -5.74 -19.90 -9.10
CA LEU A 38 -6.87 -18.99 -8.92
C LEU A 38 -6.61 -18.00 -7.77
N GLU A 39 -6.06 -18.49 -6.67
CA GLU A 39 -5.67 -17.71 -5.49
C GLU A 39 -4.64 -16.63 -5.84
N MET A 40 -3.64 -16.96 -6.66
CA MET A 40 -2.65 -15.99 -7.13
C MET A 40 -3.30 -14.86 -7.94
N LEU A 41 -4.19 -15.19 -8.88
CA LEU A 41 -4.91 -14.22 -9.70
C LEU A 41 -5.86 -13.36 -8.85
N LEU A 42 -6.61 -13.98 -7.94
CA LEU A 42 -7.52 -13.30 -7.02
C LEU A 42 -6.77 -12.31 -6.14
N LYS A 43 -5.57 -12.64 -5.64
CA LYS A 43 -4.75 -11.71 -4.86
C LYS A 43 -4.36 -10.47 -5.65
N ILE A 44 -4.03 -10.61 -6.93
CA ILE A 44 -3.68 -9.47 -7.79
C ILE A 44 -4.91 -8.57 -7.97
N LEU A 45 -6.06 -9.16 -8.31
CA LEU A 45 -7.31 -8.41 -8.48
C LEU A 45 -7.75 -7.74 -7.18
N ALA A 46 -7.71 -8.47 -6.06
CA ALA A 46 -8.06 -7.96 -4.75
C ALA A 46 -7.13 -6.82 -4.32
N TYR A 47 -5.82 -6.93 -4.57
CA TYR A 47 -4.87 -5.85 -4.32
C TYR A 47 -5.19 -4.60 -5.14
N TYR A 48 -5.46 -4.77 -6.44
CA TYR A 48 -5.82 -3.65 -7.31
C TYR A 48 -7.11 -2.95 -6.85
N LEU A 49 -8.15 -3.73 -6.53
CA LEU A 49 -9.41 -3.18 -6.02
C LEU A 49 -9.23 -2.52 -4.65
N HIS A 50 -8.43 -3.12 -3.78
CA HIS A 50 -8.10 -2.56 -2.47
C HIS A 50 -7.44 -1.20 -2.62
N GLU A 51 -6.38 -1.08 -3.43
CA GLU A 51 -5.74 0.20 -3.75
C GLU A 51 -6.72 1.22 -4.33
N ARG A 52 -7.61 0.78 -5.23
CA ARG A 52 -8.59 1.67 -5.86
C ARG A 52 -9.63 2.20 -4.87
N VAL A 53 -10.02 1.38 -3.89
CA VAL A 53 -10.94 1.78 -2.82
C VAL A 53 -10.20 2.63 -1.78
N TRP A 54 -9.00 2.20 -1.37
CA TRP A 54 -8.16 2.88 -0.38
C TRP A 54 -7.77 4.28 -0.83
N GLY A 55 -7.49 4.48 -2.12
CA GLY A 55 -7.24 5.82 -2.67
C GLY A 55 -8.43 6.79 -2.55
N ARG A 56 -9.65 6.30 -2.33
CA ARG A 56 -10.83 7.15 -2.05
C ARG A 56 -11.03 7.41 -0.55
N VAL A 57 -10.33 6.67 0.31
CA VAL A 57 -10.44 6.78 1.75
C VAL A 57 -9.30 7.68 2.25
N SER A 58 -9.64 8.90 2.69
CA SER A 58 -8.67 9.88 3.24
C SER A 58 -8.28 9.59 4.71
N TRP A 59 -8.44 8.35 5.16
CA TRP A 59 -8.25 7.99 6.56
C TRP A 59 -6.78 8.11 6.98
N GLY A 60 -6.52 8.88 8.04
CA GLY A 60 -5.20 8.96 8.67
C GLY A 60 -4.16 9.82 7.96
N ARG A 61 -4.54 10.65 6.97
CA ARG A 61 -3.65 11.71 6.50
C ARG A 61 -3.67 12.84 7.53
N PRO A 62 -2.56 13.12 8.25
CA PRO A 62 -2.50 14.32 9.09
C PRO A 62 -2.64 15.52 8.15
N LYS A 63 -3.75 16.25 8.28
CA LYS A 63 -3.94 17.47 7.50
C LYS A 63 -2.80 18.41 7.86
N HIS A 64 -2.01 18.78 6.86
CA HIS A 64 -0.97 19.78 7.11
C HIS A 64 -1.69 21.11 7.41
N PRO A 65 -1.26 21.91 8.40
CA PRO A 65 -1.92 23.18 8.71
C PRO A 65 -1.95 24.17 7.52
N LEU A 66 -1.15 23.92 6.49
CA LEU A 66 -1.06 24.70 5.26
C LEU A 66 -1.77 24.04 4.05
N GLU A 67 -2.41 22.88 4.22
CA GLU A 67 -3.07 22.14 3.12
C GLU A 67 -4.30 22.89 2.57
N ASP A 68 -4.97 23.66 3.43
CA ASP A 68 -6.15 24.44 3.06
C ASP A 68 -5.80 25.82 2.45
N LEU A 69 -4.52 26.20 2.41
CA LEU A 69 -4.11 27.49 1.85
C LEU A 69 -4.13 27.42 0.32
N PRO A 70 -4.91 28.28 -0.38
CA PRO A 70 -4.90 28.33 -1.83
C PRO A 70 -3.53 28.86 -2.31
N VAL A 71 -2.66 27.96 -2.77
CA VAL A 71 -1.39 28.35 -3.41
C VAL A 71 -1.70 28.81 -4.84
N THR A 72 -2.24 30.02 -4.96
CA THR A 72 -2.61 30.63 -6.24
C THR A 72 -1.42 31.25 -6.97
N ARG A 73 -0.27 31.40 -6.30
CA ARG A 73 0.97 31.99 -6.84
C ARG A 73 2.20 31.19 -6.42
N GLU A 74 3.23 31.18 -7.26
CA GLU A 74 4.53 30.60 -6.92
C GLU A 74 5.16 31.34 -5.73
N LEU A 75 5.78 30.57 -4.83
CA LEU A 75 6.41 31.08 -3.61
C LEU A 75 7.61 31.96 -3.94
N THR A 76 7.50 33.26 -3.66
CA THR A 76 8.65 34.17 -3.75
C THR A 76 9.66 33.87 -2.63
N PRO A 77 10.93 34.28 -2.77
CA PRO A 77 11.92 34.11 -1.71
C PRO A 77 11.51 34.76 -0.37
N GLU A 78 10.75 35.85 -0.42
CA GLU A 78 10.21 36.54 0.77
C GLU A 78 9.13 35.72 1.46
N ASP A 79 8.21 35.10 0.70
CA ASP A 79 7.16 34.24 1.26
C ASP A 79 7.77 33.03 2.01
N ARG A 80 8.90 32.50 1.52
CA ARG A 80 9.62 31.39 2.18
C ARG A 80 10.21 31.79 3.52
N ALA A 81 10.79 32.98 3.62
CA ALA A 81 11.35 33.48 4.88
C ALA A 81 10.24 33.64 5.95
N ILE A 82 9.06 34.12 5.55
CA ILE A 82 7.89 34.25 6.44
C ILE A 82 7.40 32.88 6.90
N LEU A 83 7.31 31.89 5.99
CA LEU A 83 6.90 30.53 6.33
C LEU A 83 7.91 29.83 7.26
N GLU A 84 9.20 29.98 7.00
CA GLU A 84 10.25 29.42 7.87
C GLU A 84 10.18 30.01 9.27
N GLN A 85 9.96 31.32 9.40
CA GLN A 85 9.76 31.96 10.69
C GLN A 85 8.52 31.40 11.41
N HIS A 86 7.40 31.30 10.72
CA HIS A 86 6.16 30.80 11.30
C HIS A 86 6.26 29.32 11.73
N LEU A 87 6.96 28.49 10.95
CA LEU A 87 7.22 27.09 11.28
C LEU A 87 8.14 26.93 12.49
N ARG A 88 9.12 27.83 12.68
CA ARG A 88 9.96 27.89 13.89
C ARG A 88 9.16 28.27 15.12
N GLU A 89 8.24 29.24 15.01
CA GLU A 89 7.34 29.65 16.11
C GLU A 89 6.43 28.50 16.55
N LEU A 90 5.98 27.67 15.61
CA LEU A 90 5.17 26.48 15.88
C LEU A 90 6.00 25.26 16.34
N GLY A 91 7.33 25.36 16.38
CA GLY A 91 8.24 24.29 16.82
C GLY A 91 8.41 23.13 15.84
N TYR A 92 8.09 23.34 14.56
CA TYR A 92 8.29 22.35 13.49
C TYR A 92 9.70 22.41 12.87
N LEU A 93 10.43 23.52 13.08
CA LEU A 93 11.81 23.78 12.64
C LEU A 93 12.67 24.28 13.81
#